data_AF-A0A3G8JKR6-F1
#
_entry.id   AF-A0A3G8JKR6-F1
#
_cell.length_a   1.000
_cell.length_b   1.000
_cell.length_c   1.000
_cell.angle_alpha   90.00
_cell.angle_beta   90.00
_cell.angle_gamma   90.00
#
_symmetry.space_group_name_H-M   'P 1'
#
loop_
_entity.id
_entity.type
_entity.pdbx_description
1 polymer ?
#
loop_
_entity_poly.entity_id
_entity_poly.type
_entity_poly.pdbx_seq_one_letter_code
_entity_poly.pdbx_strand_id
1 'polypeptide(L)'
;MDIPVVAADAGAAWVAEGNDIQISDADFDTVSVTPVKVAGISVITKELAEDSSPEAGEVIGRGLAASIARKVDLAAFGSASAPAPAGLLDADIEDVDWDADSNLNLDAFVEALGVISANGGQATAFVVNAADATALAKLKEATGSNRGLLTADVTVPTRFAINGVPLIVSTGVPQGTAYAIDLNGFVAVMRVDTTVERDDSVYFVSDKVAVKARARIAFGVVNPNVIVRLSNQGS
;
A
#
# COMPACT_ATOMS: atom_id res chain seq x y z
N MET A 1 1.63 -12.68 -15.00
CA MET A 1 2.72 -13.25 -14.18
C MET A 1 2.01 -13.81 -13.00
N ASP A 2 2.24 -15.08 -12.72
CA ASP A 2 1.38 -15.80 -11.79
C ASP A 2 2.15 -15.92 -10.48
N ILE A 3 1.55 -15.43 -9.41
CA ILE A 3 2.09 -15.55 -8.07
C ILE A 3 1.42 -16.80 -7.49
N PRO A 4 2.17 -17.88 -7.22
CA PRO A 4 1.59 -19.04 -6.56
C PRO A 4 1.21 -18.65 -5.13
N VAL A 5 -0.01 -18.96 -4.74
CA VAL A 5 -0.53 -18.75 -3.40
C VAL A 5 -0.99 -20.09 -2.85
N VAL A 6 -0.84 -20.30 -1.55
CA VAL A 6 -1.38 -21.50 -0.92
C VAL A 6 -2.84 -21.21 -0.60
N ALA A 7 -3.75 -21.91 -1.27
CA ALA A 7 -5.19 -21.75 -1.07
C ALA A 7 -5.66 -22.51 0.18
N ALA A 8 -5.04 -23.65 0.46
CA ALA A 8 -5.23 -24.41 1.69
C ALA A 8 -3.93 -25.11 2.07
N ASP A 9 -3.50 -24.93 3.32
CA ASP A 9 -2.34 -25.64 3.84
C ASP A 9 -2.62 -27.14 3.97
N ALA A 10 -1.56 -27.95 3.85
CA ALA A 10 -1.63 -29.36 4.19
C ALA A 10 -1.94 -29.51 5.70
N GLY A 11 -2.96 -30.29 6.02
CA GLY A 11 -3.35 -30.57 7.39
C GLY A 11 -2.30 -31.37 8.15
N ALA A 12 -2.08 -30.99 9.41
CA ALA A 12 -1.31 -31.77 10.37
C ALA A 12 -2.26 -32.42 11.38
N ALA A 13 -2.07 -33.71 11.65
CA ALA A 13 -2.86 -34.46 12.62
C ALA A 13 -1.97 -35.15 13.66
N TRP A 14 -2.43 -35.22 14.90
CA TRP A 14 -1.81 -36.04 15.93
C TRP A 14 -2.04 -37.52 15.60
N VAL A 15 -0.96 -38.25 15.35
CA VAL A 15 -1.00 -39.69 15.11
C VAL A 15 -0.49 -40.43 16.34
N ALA A 16 -1.12 -41.56 16.67
CA ALA A 16 -0.63 -42.44 17.72
C ALA A 16 0.66 -43.13 17.27
N GLU A 17 1.52 -43.48 18.23
CA GLU A 17 2.77 -44.18 17.96
C GLU A 17 2.49 -45.53 17.27
N GLY A 18 3.13 -45.75 16.11
CA GLY A 18 2.96 -46.96 15.29
C GLY A 18 1.84 -46.92 14.25
N ASN A 19 1.06 -45.83 14.17
CA ASN A 19 0.05 -45.66 13.12
C ASN A 19 0.59 -44.91 11.89
N ASP A 20 -0.01 -45.19 10.74
CA ASP A 20 0.31 -44.50 9.48
C ASP A 20 -0.17 -43.04 9.50
N ILE A 21 0.71 -42.13 9.09
CA ILE A 21 0.40 -40.71 8.90
C ILE A 21 -0.42 -40.57 7.62
N GLN A 22 -1.61 -39.98 7.73
CA GLN A 22 -2.44 -39.68 6.56
C GLN A 22 -1.75 -38.61 5.70
N ILE A 23 -1.72 -38.83 4.39
CA ILE A 23 -1.21 -37.84 3.44
C ILE A 23 -2.24 -36.72 3.34
N SER A 24 -1.82 -35.50 3.66
CA SER A 24 -2.57 -34.28 3.34
C SER A 24 -1.78 -33.52 2.29
N ASP A 25 -2.43 -33.20 1.18
CA ASP A 25 -1.86 -32.34 0.16
C ASP A 25 -2.23 -30.88 0.44
N ALA A 26 -1.31 -29.97 0.14
CA ALA A 26 -1.60 -28.53 0.10
C ALA A 26 -2.19 -28.18 -1.26
N ASP A 27 -3.21 -27.31 -1.26
CA ASP A 27 -3.78 -26.79 -2.50
C ASP A 27 -3.10 -25.48 -2.89
N PHE A 28 -2.74 -25.36 -4.16
CA PHE A 28 -2.05 -24.20 -4.70
C PHE A 28 -2.97 -23.49 -5.69
N ASP A 29 -3.25 -22.22 -5.43
CA ASP A 29 -3.91 -21.33 -6.38
C ASP A 29 -2.89 -20.35 -6.99
N THR A 30 -3.29 -19.64 -8.02
CA THR A 30 -2.45 -18.65 -8.69
C THR A 30 -3.15 -17.32 -8.79
N VAL A 31 -2.57 -16.30 -8.18
CA VAL A 31 -2.99 -14.92 -8.37
C VAL A 31 -2.28 -14.38 -9.61
N SER A 32 -3.01 -14.30 -10.73
CA SER A 32 -2.45 -13.75 -11.96
C SER A 32 -2.44 -12.23 -11.91
N VAL A 33 -1.25 -11.64 -11.93
CA VAL A 33 -1.07 -10.20 -11.96
C VAL A 33 -0.43 -9.77 -13.27
N THR A 34 -1.01 -8.75 -13.91
CA THR A 34 -0.51 -8.18 -15.17
C THR A 34 0.10 -6.80 -14.92
N PRO A 35 1.44 -6.64 -15.02
CA PRO A 35 2.08 -5.35 -14.82
C PRO A 35 1.70 -4.34 -15.91
N VAL A 36 1.05 -3.26 -15.47
CA VAL A 36 0.60 -2.14 -16.31
C VAL A 36 1.60 -1.00 -16.29
N LYS A 37 1.59 -0.16 -17.33
CA LYS A 37 2.54 0.95 -17.48
C LYS A 37 1.99 2.23 -16.86
N VAL A 38 2.75 2.83 -15.97
CA VAL A 38 2.58 4.23 -15.54
C VAL A 38 3.73 5.05 -16.14
N ALA A 39 3.40 6.16 -16.80
CA ALA A 39 4.42 6.99 -17.44
C ALA A 39 3.99 8.46 -17.48
N GLY A 40 4.98 9.35 -17.45
CA GLY A 40 4.81 10.79 -17.64
C GLY A 40 5.90 11.32 -18.57
N ILE A 41 5.56 12.32 -19.37
CA ILE A 41 6.48 13.01 -20.25
C ILE A 41 6.36 14.51 -19.99
N SER A 42 7.51 15.19 -19.87
CA SER A 42 7.59 16.64 -19.80
C SER A 42 8.47 17.13 -20.93
N VAL A 43 8.06 18.20 -21.59
CA VAL A 43 8.76 18.78 -22.74
C VAL A 43 9.25 20.16 -22.34
N ILE A 44 10.54 20.40 -22.48
CA ILE A 44 11.19 21.67 -22.21
C ILE A 44 11.86 22.20 -23.48
N THR A 45 12.12 23.50 -23.54
CA THR A 45 12.92 24.08 -24.63
C THR A 45 14.37 23.65 -24.52
N LYS A 46 15.05 23.51 -25.65
CA LYS A 46 16.45 23.11 -25.70
C LYS A 46 17.35 24.15 -25.05
N GLU A 47 17.10 25.43 -25.31
CA GLU A 47 17.78 26.57 -24.66
C GLU A 47 17.72 26.46 -23.13
N LEU A 48 16.53 26.21 -22.57
CA LEU A 48 16.37 26.05 -21.12
C LEU A 48 17.18 24.85 -20.60
N ALA A 49 17.23 23.77 -21.38
CA ALA A 49 17.92 22.54 -21.01
C ALA A 49 19.45 22.63 -21.15
N GLU A 50 19.97 23.60 -21.91
CA GLU A 50 21.40 23.87 -22.12
C GLU A 50 21.91 25.00 -21.20
N ASP A 51 21.13 26.07 -21.05
CA ASP A 51 21.45 27.20 -20.15
C ASP A 51 21.34 26.83 -18.67
N SER A 52 20.47 25.87 -18.32
CA SER A 52 20.23 25.43 -16.94
C SER A 52 20.98 24.14 -16.59
N SER A 53 22.27 24.05 -16.97
CA SER A 53 23.15 22.87 -16.86
C SER A 53 22.89 22.01 -15.60
N PRO A 54 23.20 20.70 -15.65
CA PRO A 54 22.28 19.54 -15.57
C PRO A 54 21.05 19.59 -14.64
N GLU A 55 20.90 20.58 -13.77
CA GLU A 55 19.89 20.60 -12.70
C GLU A 55 18.45 20.61 -13.21
N ALA A 56 18.13 21.33 -14.28
CA ALA A 56 16.75 21.43 -14.76
C ALA A 56 16.18 20.09 -15.23
N GLY A 57 16.99 19.29 -15.94
CA GLY A 57 16.59 17.95 -16.38
C GLY A 57 16.42 16.98 -15.21
N GLU A 58 17.31 17.03 -14.22
CA GLU A 58 17.25 16.18 -13.02
C GLU A 58 16.08 16.56 -12.11
N VAL A 59 15.78 17.85 -11.95
CA VAL A 59 14.62 18.33 -11.18
C VAL A 59 13.32 17.84 -11.81
N ILE A 60 13.19 17.93 -13.13
CA ILE A 60 12.01 17.43 -13.86
C ILE A 60 11.93 15.90 -13.75
N GLY A 61 13.05 15.19 -13.93
CA GLY A 61 13.13 13.75 -13.76
C GLY A 61 12.69 13.29 -12.37
N ARG A 62 13.19 13.95 -11.31
CA ARG A 62 12.77 13.70 -9.92
C ARG A 62 11.29 14.00 -9.69
N GLY A 63 10.79 15.11 -10.24
CA GLY A 63 9.37 15.46 -10.17
C GLY A 63 8.47 14.43 -10.84
N LEU A 64 8.87 13.94 -12.02
CA LEU A 64 8.18 12.86 -12.73
C LEU A 64 8.22 11.54 -11.96
N ALA A 65 9.37 11.16 -11.39
CA ALA A 65 9.49 9.99 -10.55
C ALA A 65 8.59 10.07 -9.31
N ALA A 66 8.56 11.21 -8.62
CA ALA A 66 7.66 11.44 -7.48
C ALA A 66 6.18 11.46 -7.88
N SER A 67 5.86 11.90 -9.11
CA SER A 67 4.50 11.82 -9.64
C SER A 67 4.09 10.38 -9.96
N ILE A 68 5.02 9.56 -10.45
CA ILE A 68 4.80 8.13 -10.68
C ILE A 68 4.55 7.44 -9.35
N ALA A 69 5.43 7.64 -8.35
CA ALA A 69 5.27 7.06 -7.01
C ALA A 69 3.89 7.37 -6.41
N ARG A 70 3.46 8.65 -6.45
CA ARG A 70 2.11 9.03 -5.98
C ARG A 70 0.98 8.32 -6.72
N LYS A 71 1.10 8.13 -8.04
CA LYS A 71 0.09 7.39 -8.83
C LYS A 71 0.10 5.90 -8.49
N VAL A 72 1.25 5.34 -8.17
CA VAL A 72 1.40 3.97 -7.70
C VAL A 72 0.74 3.78 -6.34
N ASP A 73 0.99 4.67 -5.38
CA ASP A 73 0.36 4.60 -4.06
C ASP A 73 -1.16 4.73 -4.14
N LEU A 74 -1.66 5.63 -4.98
CA LEU A 74 -3.10 5.82 -5.21
C LEU A 74 -3.73 4.58 -5.85
N ALA A 75 -3.00 3.89 -6.73
CA ALA A 75 -3.47 2.63 -7.32
C ALA A 75 -3.41 1.46 -6.33
N ALA A 76 -2.47 1.44 -5.38
CA ALA A 76 -2.34 0.38 -4.39
C ALA A 76 -3.53 0.31 -3.42
N PHE A 77 -4.13 1.48 -3.08
CA PHE A 77 -5.25 1.59 -2.14
C PHE A 77 -6.56 2.05 -2.80
N GLY A 78 -6.58 2.17 -4.13
CA GLY A 78 -7.74 2.60 -4.92
C GLY A 78 -8.42 1.45 -5.65
N SER A 79 -9.49 1.77 -6.36
CA SER A 79 -10.24 0.81 -7.19
C SER A 79 -9.60 0.59 -8.56
N ALA A 80 -9.87 -0.58 -9.13
CA ALA A 80 -9.47 -1.06 -10.43
C ALA A 80 -10.15 -0.24 -11.54
N SER A 81 -9.49 0.84 -11.96
CA SER A 81 -9.88 1.61 -13.14
C SER A 81 -8.84 1.41 -14.23
N ALA A 82 -9.14 0.52 -15.20
CA ALA A 82 -8.25 0.28 -16.33
C ALA A 82 -7.82 1.62 -16.97
N PRO A 83 -6.51 1.88 -17.15
CA PRO A 83 -5.40 0.92 -17.16
C PRO A 83 -4.67 0.72 -15.82
N ALA A 84 -5.13 1.29 -14.71
CA ALA A 84 -4.54 1.07 -13.40
C ALA A 84 -4.78 -0.36 -12.90
N PRO A 85 -3.85 -0.95 -12.13
CA PRO A 85 -4.05 -2.26 -11.51
C PRO A 85 -5.10 -2.16 -10.39
N ALA A 86 -5.73 -3.29 -10.04
CA ALA A 86 -6.59 -3.37 -8.86
C ALA A 86 -5.76 -3.21 -7.59
N GLY A 87 -6.21 -2.33 -6.69
CA GLY A 87 -5.64 -2.14 -5.36
C GLY A 87 -6.44 -2.87 -4.29
N LEU A 88 -6.11 -2.56 -3.03
CA LEU A 88 -6.75 -3.12 -1.84
C LEU A 88 -8.22 -2.74 -1.67
N LEU A 89 -8.69 -1.66 -2.33
CA LEU A 89 -10.09 -1.26 -2.22
C LEU A 89 -11.04 -2.25 -2.90
N ASP A 90 -10.59 -2.90 -3.97
CA ASP A 90 -11.38 -3.90 -4.71
C ASP A 90 -11.00 -5.33 -4.33
N ALA A 91 -10.09 -5.49 -3.35
CA ALA A 91 -9.72 -6.80 -2.84
C ALA A 91 -10.84 -7.37 -1.96
N ASP A 92 -11.06 -8.68 -2.07
CA ASP A 92 -11.93 -9.43 -1.17
C ASP A 92 -11.15 -9.67 0.14
N ILE A 93 -11.30 -8.76 1.09
CA ILE A 93 -10.61 -8.74 2.39
C ILE A 93 -11.62 -8.48 3.50
N GLU A 94 -11.28 -8.84 4.73
CA GLU A 94 -12.18 -8.64 5.86
C GLU A 94 -12.37 -7.14 6.16
N ASP A 95 -13.62 -6.77 6.48
CA ASP A 95 -14.02 -5.42 6.83
C ASP A 95 -14.37 -5.33 8.32
N VAL A 96 -13.83 -4.32 8.99
CA VAL A 96 -14.19 -3.93 10.36
C VAL A 96 -14.82 -2.54 10.31
N ASP A 97 -15.95 -2.39 11.00
CA ASP A 97 -16.63 -1.10 11.08
C ASP A 97 -15.78 -0.09 11.86
N TRP A 98 -15.52 1.07 11.26
CA TRP A 98 -14.74 2.13 11.85
C TRP A 98 -15.39 3.48 11.60
N ASP A 99 -15.98 4.04 12.66
CA ASP A 99 -16.48 5.41 12.67
C ASP A 99 -15.33 6.40 12.80
N ALA A 100 -14.85 6.88 11.66
CA ALA A 100 -13.79 7.88 11.57
C ALA A 100 -14.28 9.31 11.88
N ASP A 101 -15.60 9.55 11.99
CA ASP A 101 -16.19 10.90 12.03
C ASP A 101 -16.73 11.28 13.41
N SER A 102 -17.61 10.46 13.99
CA SER A 102 -18.45 10.88 15.12
C SER A 102 -18.07 10.25 16.47
N ASN A 103 -17.53 9.03 16.44
CA ASN A 103 -17.12 8.28 17.62
C ASN A 103 -15.73 7.62 17.44
N LEU A 104 -14.76 8.43 17.02
CA LEU A 104 -13.39 7.98 16.77
C LEU A 104 -12.78 7.33 18.02
N ASN A 105 -12.47 6.05 17.92
CA ASN A 105 -11.82 5.26 18.96
C ASN A 105 -10.75 4.33 18.36
N LEU A 106 -10.03 3.61 19.22
CA LEU A 106 -9.00 2.65 18.81
C LEU A 106 -9.52 1.19 18.79
N ASP A 107 -10.78 0.95 19.15
CA ASP A 107 -11.30 -0.40 19.34
C ASP A 107 -11.33 -1.16 18.01
N ALA A 108 -11.70 -0.49 16.91
CA ALA A 108 -11.66 -1.05 15.56
C ALA A 108 -10.24 -1.47 15.14
N PHE A 109 -9.20 -0.74 15.57
CA PHE A 109 -7.81 -1.12 15.30
C PHE A 109 -7.40 -2.36 16.10
N VAL A 110 -7.88 -2.48 17.35
CA VAL A 110 -7.64 -3.68 18.18
C VAL A 110 -8.39 -4.89 17.61
N GLU A 111 -9.62 -4.70 17.15
CA GLU A 111 -10.42 -5.73 16.49
C GLU A 111 -9.72 -6.24 15.22
N ALA A 112 -9.22 -5.33 14.37
CA ALA A 112 -8.44 -5.70 13.19
C ALA A 112 -7.18 -6.52 13.53
N LEU A 113 -6.48 -6.22 14.64
CA LEU A 113 -5.38 -7.07 15.11
C LEU A 113 -5.86 -8.45 15.55
N GLY A 114 -7.01 -8.52 16.23
CA GLY A 114 -7.65 -9.76 16.65
C GLY A 114 -7.96 -10.66 15.46
N VAL A 115 -8.58 -10.10 14.41
CA VAL A 115 -8.89 -10.79 13.15
C VAL A 115 -7.63 -11.37 12.51
N ILE A 116 -6.61 -10.53 12.29
CA ILE A 116 -5.36 -10.98 11.66
C ILE A 116 -4.70 -12.10 12.48
N SER A 117 -4.70 -11.96 13.82
CA SER A 117 -4.10 -12.96 14.71
C SER A 117 -4.89 -14.28 14.73
N ALA A 118 -6.22 -14.23 14.60
CA ALA A 118 -7.07 -15.42 14.51
C ALA A 118 -6.80 -16.20 13.22
N ASN A 119 -6.44 -15.50 12.15
CA ASN A 119 -6.03 -16.07 10.87
C ASN A 119 -4.52 -16.44 10.82
N GLY A 120 -3.81 -16.40 11.97
CA GLY A 120 -2.42 -16.82 12.08
C GLY A 120 -1.39 -15.81 11.53
N GLY A 121 -1.83 -14.60 11.15
CA GLY A 121 -0.96 -13.52 10.69
C GLY A 121 -0.49 -12.59 11.80
N GLN A 122 0.39 -11.65 11.45
CA GLN A 122 0.79 -10.55 12.33
C GLN A 122 0.71 -9.22 11.59
N ALA A 123 -0.12 -8.30 12.07
CA ALA A 123 -0.20 -6.97 11.50
C ALA A 123 1.15 -6.25 11.64
N THR A 124 1.75 -5.92 10.51
CA THR A 124 3.07 -5.27 10.45
C THR A 124 2.96 -3.76 10.33
N ALA A 125 1.85 -3.25 9.81
CA ALA A 125 1.59 -1.83 9.68
C ALA A 125 0.10 -1.52 9.63
N PHE A 126 -0.26 -0.36 10.17
CA PHE A 126 -1.51 0.32 9.85
C PHE A 126 -1.25 1.39 8.79
N VAL A 127 -2.08 1.48 7.77
CA VAL A 127 -1.98 2.52 6.73
C VAL A 127 -3.25 3.36 6.74
N VAL A 128 -3.08 4.68 6.89
CA VAL A 128 -4.18 5.65 7.01
C VAL A 128 -3.95 6.88 6.14
N ASN A 129 -5.02 7.64 5.88
CA ASN A 129 -4.93 8.98 5.32
C ASN A 129 -4.30 9.98 6.33
N ALA A 130 -3.69 11.05 5.82
CA ALA A 130 -3.08 12.09 6.66
C ALA A 130 -4.10 12.84 7.56
N ALA A 131 -5.34 13.03 7.09
CA ALA A 131 -6.40 13.66 7.89
C ALA A 131 -6.78 12.77 9.08
N ASP A 132 -6.98 11.47 8.82
CA ASP A 132 -7.36 10.50 9.84
C ASP A 132 -6.21 10.24 10.83
N ALA A 133 -4.97 10.17 10.35
CA ALA A 133 -3.79 10.11 11.21
C ALA A 133 -3.73 11.29 12.20
N THR A 134 -4.08 12.49 11.72
CA THR A 134 -4.13 13.70 12.55
C THR A 134 -5.28 13.63 13.56
N ALA A 135 -6.43 13.07 13.17
CA ALA A 135 -7.57 12.87 14.07
C ALA A 135 -7.23 11.86 15.18
N LEU A 136 -6.63 10.72 14.80
CA LEU A 136 -6.15 9.70 15.73
C LEU A 136 -5.09 10.26 16.69
N ALA A 137 -4.14 11.06 16.19
CA ALA A 137 -3.12 11.70 17.03
C ALA A 137 -3.68 12.73 18.02
N LYS A 138 -4.87 13.29 17.75
CA LYS A 138 -5.56 14.22 18.66
C LYS A 138 -6.39 13.50 19.72
N LEU A 139 -6.64 12.19 19.57
CA LEU A 139 -7.47 11.40 20.48
C LEU A 139 -6.91 11.46 21.91
N LYS A 140 -7.80 11.71 22.87
CA LYS A 140 -7.47 11.91 24.29
C LYS A 140 -7.94 10.72 25.11
N GLU A 141 -7.23 10.47 26.21
CA GLU A 141 -7.59 9.41 27.17
C GLU A 141 -8.97 9.64 27.80
N ALA A 142 -9.34 10.90 28.05
CA ALA A 142 -10.64 11.27 28.60
C ALA A 142 -10.99 12.72 28.26
N THR A 143 -12.28 13.05 28.32
CA THR A 143 -12.79 14.42 28.20
C THR A 143 -12.13 15.33 29.25
N GLY A 144 -11.45 16.38 28.79
CA GLY A 144 -10.71 17.31 29.65
C GLY A 144 -9.25 16.94 29.91
N SER A 145 -8.76 15.81 29.41
CA SER A 145 -7.35 15.44 29.45
C SER A 145 -6.58 16.00 28.23
N ASN A 146 -5.36 16.47 28.45
CA ASN A 146 -4.44 16.82 27.37
C ASN A 146 -3.54 15.64 26.95
N ARG A 147 -3.60 14.50 27.66
CA ARG A 147 -2.82 13.30 27.33
C ARG A 147 -3.39 12.62 26.08
N GLY A 148 -2.54 12.42 25.08
CA GLY A 148 -2.89 11.69 23.86
C GLY A 148 -2.99 10.19 24.15
N LEU A 149 -3.93 9.52 23.49
CA LEU A 149 -4.11 8.07 23.63
C LEU A 149 -3.11 7.27 22.78
N LEU A 150 -2.67 7.83 21.65
CA LEU A 150 -1.62 7.21 20.84
C LEU A 150 -0.27 7.25 21.55
N THR A 151 0.45 6.14 21.45
CA THR A 151 1.83 6.04 21.95
C THR A 151 2.79 6.33 20.80
N ALA A 152 3.84 7.08 21.06
CA ALA A 152 4.93 7.24 20.10
C ALA A 152 5.67 5.90 19.95
N ASP A 153 6.03 5.57 18.72
CA ASP A 153 6.87 4.40 18.45
C ASP A 153 8.22 4.57 19.17
N VAL A 154 8.58 3.57 19.98
CA VAL A 154 9.81 3.54 20.78
C VAL A 154 11.07 3.47 19.92
N THR A 155 10.96 3.04 18.67
CA THR A 155 12.09 2.94 17.73
C THR A 155 12.26 4.19 16.87
N VAL A 156 11.17 4.89 16.58
CA VAL A 156 11.16 6.13 15.79
C VAL A 156 10.17 7.11 16.42
N PRO A 157 10.62 8.04 17.30
CA PRO A 157 9.73 8.88 18.11
C PRO A 157 8.87 9.87 17.30
N THR A 158 9.12 10.00 15.99
CA THR A 158 8.31 10.81 15.07
C THR A 158 7.14 10.04 14.46
N ARG A 159 7.00 8.74 14.74
CA ARG A 159 5.91 7.89 14.25
C ARG A 159 5.00 7.50 15.42
N PHE A 160 3.71 7.37 15.14
CA PHE A 160 2.76 6.83 16.09
C PHE A 160 2.68 5.31 15.93
N ALA A 161 2.38 4.62 17.02
CA ALA A 161 2.07 3.21 17.02
C ALA A 161 0.75 2.97 17.75
N ILE A 162 0.00 1.98 17.28
CA ILE A 162 -1.22 1.49 17.92
C ILE A 162 -0.91 0.06 18.36
N ASN A 163 -0.93 -0.19 19.67
CA ASN A 163 -0.62 -1.50 20.26
C ASN A 163 0.73 -2.11 19.79
N GLY A 164 1.73 -1.26 19.53
CA GLY A 164 3.05 -1.68 19.06
C GLY A 164 3.19 -1.86 17.54
N VAL A 165 2.10 -1.72 16.78
CA VAL A 165 2.10 -1.73 15.32
C VAL A 165 2.25 -0.31 14.78
N PRO A 166 3.20 -0.05 13.86
CA PRO A 166 3.47 1.29 13.35
C PRO A 166 2.31 1.82 12.49
N LEU A 167 1.97 3.10 12.69
CA LEU A 167 1.01 3.83 11.88
C LEU A 167 1.74 4.57 10.74
N ILE A 168 1.46 4.16 9.51
CA ILE A 168 2.00 4.72 8.28
C ILE A 168 0.95 5.62 7.64
N VAL A 169 1.38 6.82 7.22
CA VAL A 169 0.53 7.77 6.52
C VAL A 169 0.76 7.64 5.03
N SER A 170 -0.32 7.43 4.26
CA SER A 170 -0.29 7.37 2.80
C SER A 170 -1.31 8.34 2.20
N THR A 171 -0.92 9.04 1.13
CA THR A 171 -1.84 9.87 0.35
C THR A 171 -2.75 9.06 -0.56
N GLY A 172 -2.47 7.77 -0.74
CA GLY A 172 -3.26 6.87 -1.60
C GLY A 172 -4.52 6.34 -0.92
N VAL A 173 -4.55 6.30 0.42
CA VAL A 173 -5.70 5.81 1.18
C VAL A 173 -6.80 6.87 1.23
N PRO A 174 -8.05 6.55 0.83
CA PRO A 174 -9.19 7.44 1.00
C PRO A 174 -9.40 7.85 2.45
N GLN A 175 -9.88 9.08 2.69
CA GLN A 175 -10.25 9.50 4.04
C GLN A 175 -11.42 8.64 4.57
N GLY A 176 -11.38 8.29 5.86
CA GLY A 176 -12.38 7.41 6.48
C GLY A 176 -12.14 5.93 6.20
N THR A 177 -10.96 5.58 5.65
CA THR A 177 -10.52 4.20 5.46
C THR A 177 -9.14 4.02 6.07
N ALA A 178 -8.93 2.89 6.74
CA ALA A 178 -7.63 2.43 7.19
C ALA A 178 -7.41 0.97 6.78
N TYR A 179 -6.15 0.55 6.70
CA TYR A 179 -5.80 -0.83 6.41
C TYR A 179 -4.85 -1.35 7.49
N ALA A 180 -5.15 -2.51 8.06
CA ALA A 180 -4.21 -3.30 8.84
C ALA A 180 -3.62 -4.36 7.92
N ILE A 181 -2.29 -4.39 7.78
CA ILE A 181 -1.62 -5.21 6.77
C ILE A 181 -0.52 -6.05 7.40
N ASP A 182 -0.57 -7.36 7.18
CA ASP A 182 0.60 -8.23 7.21
C ASP A 182 1.34 -8.13 5.86
N LEU A 183 2.63 -7.79 5.88
CA LEU A 183 3.47 -7.68 4.67
C LEU A 183 3.52 -8.98 3.85
N ASN A 184 3.23 -10.13 4.45
CA ASN A 184 3.16 -11.40 3.74
C ASN A 184 1.86 -11.54 2.92
N GLY A 185 0.82 -10.76 3.22
CA GLY A 185 -0.47 -10.81 2.53
C GLY A 185 -0.53 -9.98 1.25
N PHE A 186 0.34 -8.98 1.08
CA PHE A 186 0.31 -8.06 -0.05
C PHE A 186 1.64 -7.96 -0.78
N VAL A 187 1.62 -8.18 -2.10
CA VAL A 187 2.83 -8.15 -2.93
C VAL A 187 2.71 -7.10 -4.02
N ALA A 188 3.72 -6.23 -4.10
CA ALA A 188 3.91 -5.31 -5.22
C ALA A 188 4.94 -5.87 -6.19
N VAL A 189 4.53 -6.10 -7.45
CA VAL A 189 5.39 -6.61 -8.52
C VAL A 189 5.84 -5.45 -9.40
N MET A 190 7.10 -5.05 -9.27
CA MET A 190 7.74 -4.09 -10.18
C MET A 190 8.50 -4.83 -11.27
N ARG A 191 8.03 -4.70 -12.52
CA ARG A 191 8.69 -5.32 -13.69
C ARG A 191 9.76 -4.42 -14.30
N VAL A 192 9.57 -3.12 -14.19
CA VAL A 192 10.52 -2.10 -14.64
C VAL A 192 10.51 -1.00 -13.59
N ASP A 193 11.65 -0.79 -12.95
CA ASP A 193 11.87 0.32 -12.03
C ASP A 193 11.67 1.66 -12.74
N THR A 194 11.47 2.71 -11.96
CA THR A 194 11.27 4.05 -12.50
C THR A 194 12.49 4.47 -13.31
N THR A 195 12.35 4.42 -14.63
CA THR A 195 13.41 4.76 -15.58
C THR A 195 13.12 6.14 -16.13
N VAL A 196 14.10 7.05 -16.06
CA VAL A 196 14.05 8.39 -16.62
C VAL A 196 14.94 8.43 -17.86
N GLU A 197 14.36 8.78 -18.99
CA GLU A 197 15.03 8.88 -20.29
C GLU A 197 14.89 10.33 -20.81
N ARG A 198 15.98 10.91 -21.32
CA ARG A 198 16.00 12.22 -21.99
C ARG A 198 16.25 12.01 -23.48
N ASP A 199 15.47 12.66 -24.33
CA ASP A 199 15.60 12.59 -25.78
C ASP A 199 15.45 13.99 -26.39
N ASP A 200 16.39 14.37 -27.24
CA ASP A 200 16.46 15.65 -27.97
C ASP A 200 16.11 15.51 -29.46
N SER A 201 15.93 14.29 -29.95
CA SER A 201 15.69 13.97 -31.36
C SER A 201 14.20 13.99 -31.74
N VAL A 202 13.30 13.67 -30.80
CA VAL A 202 11.84 13.59 -31.05
C VAL A 202 11.27 14.91 -31.57
N TYR A 203 11.81 16.03 -31.11
CA TYR A 203 11.39 17.38 -31.51
C TYR A 203 12.42 18.05 -32.40
N PHE A 204 13.03 17.33 -33.33
CA PHE A 204 14.05 17.90 -34.23
C PHE A 204 13.59 19.12 -35.04
N VAL A 205 12.28 19.23 -35.31
CA VAL A 205 11.69 20.37 -36.05
C VAL A 205 11.49 21.61 -35.16
N SER A 206 11.53 21.45 -33.84
CA SER A 206 11.30 22.55 -32.89
C SER A 206 12.18 22.35 -31.66
N ASP A 207 13.21 23.18 -31.46
CA ASP A 207 14.25 23.06 -30.43
C ASP A 207 13.73 22.78 -29.01
N LYS A 208 13.43 21.51 -28.74
CA LYS A 208 12.80 21.01 -27.52
C LYS A 208 13.40 19.66 -27.14
N VAL A 209 13.41 19.41 -25.85
CA VAL A 209 13.91 18.20 -25.23
C VAL A 209 12.76 17.55 -24.46
N ALA A 210 12.59 16.24 -24.66
CA ALA A 210 11.63 15.43 -23.93
C ALA A 210 12.33 14.71 -22.77
N VAL A 211 11.72 14.78 -21.57
CA VAL A 211 12.10 13.96 -20.42
C VAL A 211 10.93 13.03 -20.12
N LYS A 212 11.16 11.73 -20.21
CA LYS A 212 10.15 10.69 -20.05
C LYS A 212 10.51 9.82 -18.86
N ALA A 213 9.58 9.64 -17.94
CA ALA A 213 9.69 8.66 -16.87
C ALA A 213 8.65 7.54 -17.07
N ARG A 214 9.03 6.29 -16.81
CA ARG A 214 8.10 5.15 -16.85
C ARG A 214 8.42 4.14 -15.76
N ALA A 215 7.38 3.48 -15.27
CA ALA A 215 7.48 2.28 -14.45
C ALA A 215 6.43 1.26 -14.92
N ARG A 216 6.66 -0.02 -14.62
CA ARG A 216 5.66 -1.07 -14.80
C ARG A 216 5.42 -1.78 -13.49
N ILE A 217 4.20 -1.66 -12.97
CA ILE A 217 3.83 -2.20 -11.67
C ILE A 217 2.53 -2.97 -11.73
N ALA A 218 2.36 -3.86 -10.77
CA ALA A 218 1.22 -4.73 -10.55
C ALA A 218 1.10 -4.99 -9.04
N PHE A 219 -0.12 -5.21 -8.54
CA PHE A 219 -0.37 -5.57 -7.15
C PHE A 219 -1.09 -6.90 -7.08
N GLY A 220 -0.73 -7.72 -6.10
CA GLY A 220 -1.40 -8.98 -5.82
C GLY A 220 -1.66 -9.12 -4.32
N VAL A 221 -2.87 -9.56 -3.98
CA VAL A 221 -3.21 -10.01 -2.64
C VAL A 221 -2.95 -11.51 -2.58
N VAL A 222 -1.99 -11.93 -1.76
CA VAL A 222 -1.55 -13.32 -1.62
C VAL A 222 -2.33 -14.05 -0.55
N ASN A 223 -2.57 -13.37 0.57
CA ASN A 223 -3.39 -13.88 1.67
C ASN A 223 -4.34 -12.77 2.11
N PRO A 224 -5.63 -12.80 1.69
CA PRO A 224 -6.59 -11.77 2.04
C PRO A 224 -6.96 -11.77 3.52
N ASN A 225 -6.90 -12.93 4.19
CA ASN A 225 -7.35 -13.08 5.59
C ASN A 225 -6.41 -12.41 6.62
N VAL A 226 -5.20 -12.02 6.19
CA VAL A 226 -4.23 -11.28 7.01
C VAL A 226 -4.17 -9.79 6.67
N ILE A 227 -5.18 -9.32 5.93
CA ILE A 227 -5.40 -7.92 5.60
C ILE A 227 -6.82 -7.55 6.04
N VAL A 228 -6.93 -6.46 6.81
CA VAL A 228 -8.23 -5.97 7.27
C VAL A 228 -8.41 -4.53 6.84
N ARG A 229 -9.55 -4.24 6.24
CA ARG A 229 -9.99 -2.88 5.94
C ARG A 229 -10.85 -2.37 7.08
N LEU A 230 -10.55 -1.17 7.54
CA LEU A 230 -11.36 -0.43 8.50
C LEU A 230 -12.06 0.68 7.73
N SER A 231 -13.38 0.66 7.69
CA SER A 231 -14.17 1.69 6.99
C SER A 231 -15.51 1.92 7.65
N ASN A 232 -16.08 3.10 7.46
CA ASN A 232 -17.40 3.40 7.99
C ASN A 232 -18.46 2.63 7.19
N GLN A 233 -19.11 1.63 7.80
CA GLN A 233 -20.19 0.85 7.18
C GLN A 233 -21.48 1.69 7.17
N GLY A 234 -21.49 2.79 6.41
CA GLY A 234 -22.49 3.84 6.53
C GLY A 234 -22.72 4.68 5.27
N SER A 235 -22.96 4.04 4.12
CA SER A 235 -23.78 4.60 3.02
C SER A 235 -24.26 3.52 2.05
#